data_AF-A0A349CTH9-F1
#
_entry.id   AF-A0A349CTH9-F1
#
_cell.length_a   1.000
_cell.length_b   1.000
_cell.length_c   1.000
_cell.angle_alpha   90.00
_cell.angle_beta   90.00
_cell.angle_gamma   90.00
#
_symmetry.space_group_name_H-M   'P 1'
#
loop_
_entity.id
_entity.type
_entity.pdbx_description
1 polymer ?
#
loop_
_entity_poly.entity_id
_entity_poly.type
_entity_poly.pdbx_seq_one_letter_code
_entity_poly.pdbx_strand_id
1 'polypeptide(L)'
;MSTKATIAHGPAFHLYHEIGDDRYVYLEVEGVPFQASYDRVVVPVPVHIWEHARRYPGIDLSLADATDDELRAEVEAYVDERIARYEAAEDDRERAFASVIGSIGYGPADAPREEQIAHGMEGRLRRRAYERQVRMAIERLSEGEPSAED
;
A
#
# COMPACT_ATOMS: atom_id res chain seq x y z
N MET A 1 -19.11 -4.29 1.49
CA MET A 1 -17.91 -3.82 0.75
C MET A 1 -16.76 -4.67 1.24
N SER A 2 -15.99 -5.31 0.36
CA SER A 2 -14.77 -6.02 0.78
C SER A 2 -13.69 -4.98 1.02
N THR A 3 -13.04 -5.01 2.18
CA THR A 3 -11.88 -4.16 2.50
C THR A 3 -10.57 -4.78 2.00
N LYS A 4 -10.61 -5.92 1.31
CA LYS A 4 -9.41 -6.62 0.82
C LYS A 4 -8.89 -6.01 -0.48
N ALA A 5 -7.64 -5.56 -0.46
CA ALA A 5 -6.84 -5.24 -1.64
C ALA A 5 -6.07 -6.50 -2.08
N THR A 6 -6.60 -7.18 -3.11
CA THR A 6 -6.04 -8.46 -3.61
C THR A 6 -4.66 -8.29 -4.23
N ILE A 7 -3.71 -9.13 -3.80
CA ILE A 7 -2.37 -9.30 -4.39
C ILE A 7 -2.39 -10.48 -5.37
N ALA A 8 -2.88 -11.64 -4.92
CA ALA A 8 -3.02 -12.85 -5.72
C ALA A 8 -4.19 -13.69 -5.21
N HIS A 9 -4.87 -14.43 -6.08
CA HIS A 9 -5.97 -15.30 -5.67
C HIS A 9 -6.06 -16.54 -6.56
N GLY A 10 -6.69 -17.57 -6.03
CA GLY A 10 -7.04 -18.78 -6.75
C GLY A 10 -8.24 -19.47 -6.12
N PRO A 11 -8.64 -20.64 -6.64
CA PRO A 11 -9.84 -21.33 -6.16
C PRO A 11 -9.81 -21.75 -4.68
N ALA A 12 -8.62 -21.85 -4.08
CA ALA A 12 -8.42 -22.32 -2.71
C ALA A 12 -7.53 -21.39 -1.86
N PHE A 13 -7.26 -20.16 -2.32
CA PHE A 13 -6.47 -19.19 -1.55
C PHE A 13 -6.74 -17.74 -1.96
N HIS A 14 -6.47 -16.81 -1.04
CA HIS A 14 -6.50 -15.36 -1.26
C HIS A 14 -5.36 -14.69 -0.51
N LEU A 15 -4.44 -14.05 -1.25
CA LEU A 15 -3.36 -13.21 -0.72
C LEU A 15 -3.76 -11.74 -0.88
N TYR A 16 -3.78 -10.96 0.20
CA TYR A 16 -4.29 -9.58 0.17
C TYR A 16 -3.75 -8.70 1.32
N HIS A 17 -3.98 -7.38 1.20
CA HIS A 17 -3.93 -6.41 2.31
C HIS A 17 -5.34 -5.98 2.70
N GLU A 18 -5.50 -5.51 3.94
CA GLU A 18 -6.68 -4.72 4.29
C GLU A 18 -6.47 -3.27 3.84
N ILE A 19 -7.46 -2.67 3.19
CA ILE A 19 -7.42 -1.27 2.75
C ILE A 19 -7.21 -0.39 3.98
N GLY A 20 -6.09 0.33 4.00
CA GLY A 20 -5.71 1.20 5.11
C GLY A 20 -4.80 0.54 6.15
N ASP A 21 -4.50 -0.77 6.04
CA ASP A 21 -3.45 -1.42 6.82
C ASP A 21 -2.47 -2.19 5.91
N ASP A 22 -1.40 -1.49 5.53
CA ASP A 22 -0.34 -2.04 4.69
C ASP A 22 0.76 -2.76 5.51
N ARG A 23 0.56 -2.94 6.83
CA ARG A 23 1.55 -3.56 7.73
C ARG A 23 1.59 -5.08 7.65
N TYR A 24 0.49 -5.67 7.24
CA TYR A 24 0.32 -7.12 7.19
C TYR A 24 -0.12 -7.55 5.80
N VAL A 25 0.47 -8.65 5.34
CA VAL A 25 -0.04 -9.43 4.21
C VAL A 25 -0.79 -10.62 4.78
N TYR A 26 -2.03 -10.82 4.33
CA TYR A 26 -2.89 -11.90 4.76
C TYR A 26 -2.93 -12.98 3.68
N LEU A 27 -2.74 -14.24 4.09
CA LEU A 27 -2.92 -15.40 3.24
C LEU A 27 -4.02 -16.29 3.81
N GLU A 28 -5.17 -16.30 3.13
CA GLU A 28 -6.23 -17.28 3.36
C GLU A 28 -5.98 -18.51 2.50
N VAL A 29 -6.12 -19.70 3.09
CA VAL A 29 -5.98 -21.00 2.41
C VAL A 29 -7.10 -21.92 2.87
N GLU A 30 -7.76 -22.59 1.92
CA GLU A 30 -8.89 -23.46 2.19
C GLU A 30 -8.49 -24.94 2.18
N GLY A 31 -9.11 -25.73 3.06
CA GLY A 31 -8.96 -27.19 3.07
C GLY A 31 -7.59 -27.72 3.53
N VAL A 32 -6.79 -26.89 4.22
CA VAL A 32 -5.50 -27.28 4.78
C VAL A 32 -5.57 -27.48 6.29
N PRO A 33 -4.82 -28.43 6.88
CA PRO A 33 -4.72 -28.55 8.32
C PRO A 33 -4.00 -27.33 8.90
N PHE A 34 -4.20 -27.01 10.18
CA PHE A 34 -3.38 -26.03 10.90
C PHE A 34 -3.08 -26.54 12.31
N GLN A 35 -1.99 -26.04 12.90
CA GLN A 35 -1.63 -26.32 14.29
C GLN A 35 -1.58 -25.00 15.04
N ALA A 36 -2.37 -24.87 16.11
CA ALA A 36 -2.35 -23.71 16.99
C ALA A 36 -1.93 -24.13 18.40
N SER A 37 -1.11 -23.30 19.01
CA SER A 37 -0.62 -23.39 20.39
C SER A 37 -0.68 -22.00 21.04
N TYR A 38 -0.31 -21.89 22.31
CA TYR A 38 -0.40 -20.62 23.04
C TYR A 38 0.47 -19.50 22.43
N ASP A 39 1.60 -19.85 21.84
CA ASP A 39 2.63 -18.93 21.33
C ASP A 39 2.83 -19.04 19.81
N ARG A 40 2.29 -20.08 19.16
CA ARG A 40 2.54 -20.33 17.73
C ARG A 40 1.31 -20.84 16.99
N VAL A 41 1.15 -20.37 15.76
CA VAL A 41 0.28 -20.96 14.74
C VAL A 41 1.13 -21.40 13.54
N VAL A 42 0.91 -22.63 13.08
CA VAL A 42 1.56 -23.18 11.88
C VAL A 42 0.48 -23.54 10.88
N VAL A 43 0.55 -22.92 9.70
CA VAL A 43 -0.31 -23.21 8.55
C VAL A 43 0.57 -23.74 7.41
N PRO A 44 0.40 -25.01 6.99
CA PRO A 44 1.05 -25.53 5.81
C PRO A 44 0.46 -24.85 4.57
N VAL A 45 1.31 -24.16 3.81
CA VAL A 45 0.95 -23.59 2.52
C VAL A 45 1.28 -24.62 1.43
N PRO A 46 0.30 -25.10 0.64
CA PRO A 46 0.58 -26.00 -0.47
C PRO A 46 1.61 -25.41 -1.43
N VAL A 47 2.59 -26.21 -1.86
CA VAL A 47 3.76 -25.72 -2.63
C VAL A 47 3.35 -24.96 -3.89
N HIS A 48 2.33 -25.43 -4.62
CA HIS A 48 1.85 -24.76 -5.83
C HIS A 48 1.19 -23.40 -5.55
N ILE A 49 0.54 -23.24 -4.38
CA ILE A 49 -0.01 -21.96 -3.92
C ILE A 49 1.14 -21.02 -3.56
N TRP A 50 2.15 -21.51 -2.84
CA TRP A 50 3.34 -20.73 -2.50
C TRP A 50 4.09 -20.24 -3.75
N GLU A 51 4.41 -21.14 -4.69
CA GLU A 51 5.10 -20.78 -5.94
C GLU A 51 4.28 -19.82 -6.80
N HIS A 52 2.95 -19.92 -6.76
CA HIS A 52 2.09 -18.94 -7.43
C HIS A 52 2.17 -17.57 -6.73
N ALA A 53 1.97 -17.53 -5.41
CA ALA A 53 1.86 -16.33 -4.59
C ALA A 53 3.18 -15.54 -4.54
N ARG A 54 4.32 -16.21 -4.39
CA ARG A 54 5.64 -15.56 -4.24
C ARG A 54 6.14 -14.80 -5.48
N ARG A 55 5.44 -14.93 -6.61
CA ARG A 55 5.71 -14.15 -7.83
C ARG A 55 5.23 -12.71 -7.72
N TYR A 56 4.38 -12.42 -6.73
CA TYR A 56 3.83 -11.10 -6.49
C TYR A 56 4.46 -10.51 -5.21
N PRO A 57 5.05 -9.32 -5.27
CA PRO A 57 5.57 -8.67 -4.08
C PRO A 57 4.42 -8.33 -3.14
N GLY A 58 4.62 -8.58 -1.84
CA GLY A 58 3.65 -8.23 -0.80
C GLY A 58 3.69 -6.75 -0.40
N ILE A 59 4.55 -5.94 -1.01
CA ILE A 59 4.62 -4.49 -0.81
C ILE A 59 5.44 -3.88 -1.95
N ASP A 60 5.03 -2.72 -2.45
CA ASP A 60 5.88 -1.89 -3.31
C ASP A 60 6.82 -1.03 -2.45
N LEU A 61 8.12 -1.10 -2.75
CA LEU A 61 9.20 -0.39 -2.06
C LEU A 61 9.86 0.67 -2.97
N SER A 62 9.19 1.05 -4.06
CA SER A 62 9.69 2.00 -5.06
C SER A 62 10.00 3.38 -4.49
N LEU A 63 9.29 3.83 -3.45
CA LEU A 63 9.52 5.15 -2.84
C LEU A 63 10.71 5.18 -1.89
N ALA A 64 11.16 4.03 -1.38
CA ALA A 64 12.27 4.00 -0.42
C ALA A 64 13.56 4.65 -0.96
N ASP A 65 13.78 4.61 -2.28
CA ASP A 65 14.91 5.28 -2.96
C ASP A 65 14.58 6.67 -3.51
N ALA A 66 13.30 7.05 -3.56
CA ALA A 66 12.88 8.34 -4.10
C ALA A 66 13.41 9.50 -3.26
N THR A 67 13.93 10.52 -3.94
CA THR A 67 14.36 11.80 -3.38
C THR A 67 13.16 12.71 -3.08
N ASP A 68 13.38 13.75 -2.28
CA ASP A 68 12.33 14.73 -1.96
C ASP A 68 11.87 15.47 -3.22
N ASP A 69 12.80 15.76 -4.14
CA ASP A 69 12.51 16.44 -5.41
C ASP A 69 11.68 15.56 -6.35
N GLU A 70 11.98 14.26 -6.44
CA GLU A 70 11.19 13.31 -7.23
C GLU A 70 9.77 13.14 -6.67
N LEU A 71 9.64 12.98 -5.36
CA LEU A 71 8.34 12.91 -4.70
C LEU A 71 7.54 14.19 -4.92
N ARG A 72 8.19 15.35 -4.82
CA ARG A 72 7.55 16.64 -5.05
C ARG A 72 7.09 16.78 -6.49
N ALA A 73 7.94 16.44 -7.47
CA ALA A 73 7.57 16.49 -8.87
C ALA A 73 6.37 15.59 -9.19
N GLU A 74 6.31 14.37 -8.62
CA GLU A 74 5.18 13.46 -8.78
C GLU A 74 3.89 14.04 -8.18
N VAL A 75 3.97 14.59 -6.97
CA VAL A 75 2.83 15.22 -6.28
C VAL A 75 2.33 16.45 -7.04
N GLU A 76 3.23 17.32 -7.50
CA GLU A 76 2.89 18.51 -8.28
C GLU A 76 2.19 18.12 -9.59
N ALA A 77 2.74 17.17 -10.35
CA ALA A 77 2.13 16.70 -11.58
C ALA A 77 0.72 16.14 -11.36
N TYR A 78 0.52 15.35 -10.31
CA TYR A 78 -0.80 14.80 -9.97
C TYR A 78 -1.80 15.89 -9.54
N VAL A 79 -1.38 16.85 -8.71
CA VAL A 79 -2.21 17.98 -8.28
C VAL A 79 -2.60 18.85 -9.48
N ASP A 80 -1.65 19.15 -10.37
CA ASP A 80 -1.90 19.97 -11.56
C ASP A 80 -2.89 19.27 -12.51
N GLU A 81 -2.75 17.95 -12.73
CA GLU A 81 -3.71 17.17 -13.51
C GLU A 81 -5.12 17.18 -12.87
N ARG A 82 -5.17 17.06 -11.53
CA ARG A 82 -6.43 17.05 -10.79
C ARG A 82 -7.15 18.39 -10.85
N ILE A 83 -6.43 19.50 -10.70
CA ILE A 83 -6.97 20.86 -10.85
C ILE A 83 -7.48 21.05 -12.27
N ALA A 84 -6.70 20.70 -13.29
CA ALA A 84 -7.12 20.81 -14.69
C ALA A 84 -8.41 20.01 -14.98
N ARG A 85 -8.54 18.79 -14.42
CA ARG A 85 -9.76 17.98 -14.54
C ARG A 85 -10.96 18.63 -13.86
N TYR A 86 -10.76 19.23 -12.68
CA TYR A 86 -11.81 19.92 -11.95
C TYR A 86 -12.28 21.19 -12.70
N GLU A 87 -11.36 21.95 -13.27
CA GLU A 87 -11.63 23.15 -14.05
C GLU A 87 -12.31 22.84 -15.40
N ALA A 88 -11.96 21.72 -16.04
CA ALA A 88 -12.54 21.28 -17.31
C ALA A 88 -13.92 20.64 -17.18
N ALA A 89 -14.41 20.36 -15.97
CA ALA A 89 -15.71 19.72 -15.75
C ALA A 89 -16.87 20.64 -16.19
N GLU A 90 -17.69 20.14 -17.11
CA GLU A 90 -18.80 20.90 -17.73
C GLU A 90 -20.08 20.88 -16.88
N ASP A 91 -20.23 19.88 -16.01
CA ASP A 91 -21.37 19.75 -15.10
C ASP A 91 -20.98 19.56 -13.62
N ASP A 92 -21.94 19.84 -12.73
CA ASP A 92 -21.75 19.77 -11.28
C ASP A 92 -21.45 18.34 -10.79
N ARG A 93 -21.84 17.31 -11.54
CA ARG A 93 -21.64 15.90 -11.17
C ARG A 93 -20.21 15.47 -11.47
N GLU A 94 -19.68 15.83 -12.64
CA GLU A 94 -18.28 15.65 -13.02
C GLU A 94 -17.36 16.41 -12.08
N ARG A 95 -17.73 17.65 -11.74
CA ARG A 95 -16.98 18.48 -10.79
C ARG A 95 -16.98 17.88 -9.38
N ALA A 96 -18.13 17.36 -8.92
CA ALA A 96 -18.22 16.65 -7.64
C ALA A 96 -17.43 15.33 -7.64
N PHE A 97 -17.36 14.62 -8.76
CA PHE A 97 -16.55 13.40 -8.84
C PHE A 97 -15.06 13.72 -8.84
N ALA A 98 -14.64 14.75 -9.59
CA ALA A 98 -13.27 15.24 -9.63
C ALA A 98 -12.80 15.79 -8.26
N SER A 99 -13.69 16.41 -7.48
CA SER A 99 -13.36 16.91 -6.13
C SER A 99 -13.13 15.79 -5.12
N VAL A 100 -13.84 14.67 -5.27
CA VAL A 100 -13.76 13.51 -4.35
C VAL A 100 -12.57 12.60 -4.65
N ILE A 101 -12.19 12.42 -5.92
CA ILE A 101 -11.02 11.61 -6.29
C ILE A 101 -9.74 12.20 -5.68
N GLY A 102 -9.01 11.37 -4.92
CA GLY A 102 -7.75 11.74 -4.28
C GLY A 102 -7.89 12.62 -3.03
N SER A 103 -9.12 12.95 -2.60
CA SER A 103 -9.34 13.90 -1.50
C SER A 103 -8.76 13.44 -0.15
N ILE A 104 -8.74 12.14 0.10
CA ILE A 104 -8.15 11.53 1.31
C ILE A 104 -6.63 11.79 1.40
N GLY A 105 -5.93 11.86 0.26
CA GLY A 105 -4.48 12.01 0.22
C GLY A 105 -3.99 13.45 -0.01
N TYR A 106 -4.77 14.27 -0.70
CA TYR A 106 -4.34 15.59 -1.19
C TYR A 106 -5.28 16.73 -0.74
N GLY A 107 -6.30 16.46 0.09
CA GLY A 107 -7.34 17.44 0.41
C GLY A 107 -8.31 17.66 -0.76
N PRO A 108 -9.33 18.52 -0.63
CA PRO A 108 -10.32 18.72 -1.69
C PRO A 108 -9.70 19.44 -2.91
N ALA A 109 -10.23 19.18 -4.11
CA ALA A 109 -9.60 19.65 -5.37
C ALA A 109 -9.68 21.17 -5.56
N ASP A 110 -10.60 21.84 -4.86
CA ASP A 110 -10.79 23.29 -4.81
C ASP A 110 -9.96 23.97 -3.72
N ALA A 111 -9.21 23.22 -2.90
CA ALA A 111 -8.23 23.80 -2.00
C ALA A 111 -7.07 24.46 -2.79
N PRO A 112 -6.38 25.45 -2.21
CA PRO A 112 -5.19 26.04 -2.82
C PRO A 112 -4.18 24.97 -3.25
N ARG A 113 -3.61 25.11 -4.44
CA ARG A 113 -2.62 24.18 -5.01
C ARG A 113 -1.50 23.82 -4.01
N GLU A 114 -0.93 24.82 -3.35
CA GLU A 114 0.16 24.61 -2.38
C GLU A 114 -0.29 23.80 -1.14
N GLU A 115 -1.55 23.93 -0.73
CA GLU A 115 -2.12 23.12 0.35
C GLU A 115 -2.26 21.66 -0.10
N GLN A 116 -2.74 21.43 -1.32
CA GLN A 116 -2.84 20.08 -1.89
C GLN A 116 -1.47 19.40 -2.03
N ILE A 117 -0.46 20.16 -2.46
CA ILE A 117 0.93 19.67 -2.54
C ILE A 117 1.48 19.35 -1.17
N ALA A 118 1.26 20.21 -0.17
CA ALA A 118 1.73 19.97 1.19
C ALA A 118 1.15 18.68 1.78
N HIS A 119 -0.17 18.46 1.63
CA HIS A 119 -0.82 17.22 2.07
C HIS A 119 -0.30 15.98 1.30
N GLY A 120 -0.19 16.09 -0.03
CA GLY A 120 0.35 15.03 -0.86
C GLY A 120 1.77 14.65 -0.45
N MET A 121 2.62 15.64 -0.19
CA MET A 121 3.99 15.44 0.29
C MET A 121 4.02 14.78 1.66
N GLU A 122 3.16 15.18 2.60
CA GLU A 122 3.09 14.53 3.91
C GLU A 122 2.80 13.03 3.77
N GLY A 123 1.81 12.67 2.93
CA GLY A 123 1.47 11.27 2.64
C GLY A 123 2.63 10.50 2.01
N ARG A 124 3.31 11.07 1.01
CA ARG A 124 4.45 10.44 0.33
C ARG A 124 5.65 10.26 1.24
N LEU A 125 5.96 11.25 2.06
CA LEU A 125 7.06 11.17 3.03
C LEU A 125 6.79 10.09 4.08
N ARG A 126 5.56 10.01 4.59
CA ARG A 126 5.13 8.97 5.53
C ARG A 126 5.25 7.57 4.92
N ARG A 127 4.80 7.41 3.67
CA ARG A 127 4.89 6.13 2.94
C ARG A 127 6.34 5.74 2.67
N ARG A 128 7.19 6.64 2.19
CA ARG A 128 8.63 6.39 2.00
C ARG A 128 9.32 5.98 3.29
N ALA A 129 9.01 6.67 4.41
CA ALA A 129 9.57 6.31 5.71
C ALA A 129 9.20 4.88 6.12
N TYR A 130 7.96 4.48 5.86
CA TYR A 130 7.51 3.10 6.08
C TYR A 130 8.24 2.10 5.18
N GLU A 131 8.36 2.37 3.87
CA GLU A 131 9.06 1.46 2.95
C GLU A 131 10.55 1.29 3.31
N ARG A 132 11.22 2.35 3.77
CA ARG A 132 12.58 2.27 4.30
C ARG A 132 12.66 1.37 5.54
N GLN A 133 11.70 1.49 6.46
CA GLN A 133 11.64 0.63 7.64
C GLN A 133 11.45 -0.85 7.26
N VAL A 134 10.56 -1.13 6.30
CA VAL A 134 10.33 -2.49 5.80
C VAL A 134 11.59 -3.05 5.13
N ARG A 135 12.27 -2.27 4.30
CA ARG A 135 13.53 -2.68 3.67
C ARG A 135 14.59 -3.04 4.71
N MET A 136 14.79 -2.18 5.70
CA MET A 136 15.73 -2.46 6.80
C MET A 136 15.35 -3.70 7.62
N ALA A 137 14.04 -3.99 7.77
CA ALA A 137 13.60 -5.21 8.45
C ALA A 137 13.91 -6.47 7.62
N ILE A 138 13.73 -6.40 6.30
CA ILE A 138 14.09 -7.48 5.36
C ILE A 138 15.60 -7.75 5.38
N GLU A 139 16.41 -6.69 5.39
CA GLU A 139 17.88 -6.78 5.47
C GLU A 139 18.31 -7.48 6.77
N ARG A 140 17.76 -7.08 7.91
CA ARG A 140 18.03 -7.72 9.22
C ARG A 140 17.69 -9.21 9.26
N LEU A 141 16.59 -9.62 8.63
CA LEU A 141 16.21 -11.04 8.51
C LEU A 141 17.22 -11.83 7.66
N SER A 142 17.87 -11.17 6.70
CA SER A 142 18.86 -11.79 5.81
C SER A 142 20.25 -11.90 6.45
N GLU A 143 20.59 -10.98 7.35
CA GLU A 143 21.86 -10.94 8.08
C GLU A 143 21.91 -11.90 9.28
N GLY A 144 20.78 -12.50 9.66
CA GLY A 144 20.72 -13.55 10.68
C GLY A 144 21.04 -13.04 12.10
N GLU A 145 20.59 -11.84 12.46
CA GLU A 145 20.62 -11.44 13.87
C GLU A 145 19.81 -12.46 14.69
N PRO A 146 20.43 -13.12 15.70
CA PRO A 146 19.68 -13.99 16.59
C PRO A 146 18.64 -13.14 17.30
N SER A 147 17.39 -13.57 17.26
CA SER A 147 16.36 -13.01 18.13
C SER A 147 16.90 -13.01 19.55
N ALA A 148 16.86 -11.86 20.21
CA ALA A 148 17.01 -11.80 21.65
C ALA A 148 15.89 -12.69 22.25
N GLU A 149 16.25 -13.93 22.54
CA GLU A 149 15.48 -14.83 23.39
C GLU A 149 15.52 -14.25 24.81
N ASP A 150 14.33 -14.01 25.38
CA ASP A 150 14.06 -14.03 26.82
C ASP A 150 12.88 -15.00 27.05
#